data_AF-A0A2R6CK77-F1
#
_entry.id   AF-A0A2R6CK77-F1
#
_cell.length_a   1.000
_cell.length_b   1.000
_cell.length_c   1.000
_cell.angle_alpha   90.00
_cell.angle_beta   90.00
_cell.angle_gamma   90.00
#
_symmetry.space_group_name_H-M   'P 1'
#
loop_
_entity.id
_entity.type
_entity.pdbx_description
1 polymer ?
#
loop_
_entity_poly.entity_id
_entity_poly.type
_entity_poly.pdbx_seq_one_letter_code
_entity_poly.pdbx_strand_id
1 'polypeptide(L)'
;MGRYDGLLLDHDGVVVDVLDRDRVRRAAIEAFEAVGVQSPADDHVELVAFGPTHDELRAMGDRVGFDPAALWRHRDDNLAVALKDAALNGGKEPYPDVSVLADLDVPTGIVSNNQRRIVEFIAEQYDLTDHFAAIQAREPHVDSLARKK
;
A
#
# COMPACT_ATOMS: atom_id res chain seq x y z
N MET A 1 23.11 28.47 0.50
CA MET A 1 22.02 27.54 0.10
C MET A 1 21.61 26.78 1.34
N GLY A 2 20.32 26.76 1.68
CA GLY A 2 19.85 26.05 2.88
C GLY A 2 20.07 24.54 2.72
N ARG A 3 20.64 23.90 3.73
CA ARG A 3 20.73 22.43 3.81
C ARG A 3 19.36 21.91 4.24
N TYR A 4 18.89 20.82 3.63
CA TYR A 4 17.71 20.12 4.13
C TYR A 4 18.08 19.41 5.43
N ASP A 5 17.16 19.43 6.41
CA ASP A 5 17.35 18.79 7.70
C ASP A 5 16.92 17.31 7.71
N GLY A 6 16.33 16.82 6.62
CA GLY A 6 15.87 15.44 6.48
C GLY A 6 15.33 15.14 5.08
N LEU A 7 15.08 13.85 4.82
CA LEU A 7 14.56 13.33 3.56
C LEU A 7 13.37 12.39 3.83
N LEU A 8 12.23 12.66 3.18
CA LEU A 8 11.06 11.78 3.22
C LEU A 8 10.88 11.13 1.85
N LEU A 9 10.80 9.81 1.82
CA LEU A 9 10.73 8.99 0.61
C LEU A 9 9.36 8.33 0.53
N ASP A 10 8.82 8.22 -0.68
CA ASP A 10 7.76 7.24 -0.90
C ASP A 10 8.34 5.82 -0.78
N HIS A 11 7.49 4.82 -0.61
CA HIS A 11 7.91 3.43 -0.49
C HIS A 11 7.92 2.73 -1.86
N ASP A 12 6.74 2.63 -2.47
CA ASP A 12 6.54 1.87 -3.70
C ASP A 12 7.01 2.71 -4.91
N GLY A 13 7.91 2.17 -5.72
CA GLY A 13 8.49 2.88 -6.88
C GLY A 13 9.62 3.86 -6.51
N VAL A 14 10.04 3.89 -5.25
CA VAL A 14 11.17 4.72 -4.77
C VAL A 14 12.15 3.91 -3.94
N VAL A 15 11.68 3.23 -2.89
CA VAL A 15 12.53 2.37 -2.05
C VAL A 15 12.50 0.94 -2.56
N VAL A 16 11.31 0.46 -2.93
CA VAL A 16 11.08 -0.90 -3.46
C VAL A 16 10.23 -0.89 -4.72
N ASP A 17 10.25 -1.97 -5.48
CA ASP A 17 9.42 -2.15 -6.68
C ASP A 17 7.92 -1.98 -6.41
N VAL A 18 7.19 -1.58 -7.45
CA VAL A 18 5.73 -1.53 -7.42
C VAL A 18 5.17 -2.94 -7.65
N LEU A 19 4.17 -3.34 -6.86
CA LEU A 19 3.52 -4.64 -7.07
C LEU A 19 2.83 -4.67 -8.44
N ASP A 20 2.96 -5.80 -9.12
CA ASP A 20 2.26 -6.07 -10.37
C ASP A 20 0.76 -5.70 -10.32
N ARG A 21 0.29 -4.98 -11.33
CA ARG A 21 -1.09 -4.47 -11.37
C ARG A 21 -2.11 -5.60 -11.35
N ASP A 22 -1.87 -6.72 -12.03
CA ASP A 22 -2.81 -7.83 -12.06
C ASP A 22 -2.95 -8.47 -10.67
N ARG A 23 -1.87 -8.52 -9.88
CA ARG A 23 -1.94 -8.92 -8.46
C ARG A 23 -2.80 -7.98 -7.63
N VAL A 24 -2.67 -6.67 -7.82
CA VAL A 24 -3.50 -5.67 -7.12
C VAL A 24 -4.98 -5.82 -7.50
N ARG A 25 -5.27 -6.03 -8.79
CA ARG A 25 -6.64 -6.27 -9.30
C ARG A 25 -7.22 -7.55 -8.72
N ARG A 26 -6.46 -8.65 -8.68
CA ARG A 26 -6.91 -9.92 -8.08
C ARG A 26 -7.33 -9.74 -6.63
N ALA A 27 -6.52 -9.04 -5.82
CA ALA A 27 -6.87 -8.75 -4.43
C ALA A 27 -8.20 -7.99 -4.29
N ALA A 28 -8.51 -7.08 -5.21
CA ALA A 28 -9.78 -6.36 -5.25
C ALA A 28 -10.96 -7.25 -5.69
N ILE A 29 -10.78 -8.11 -6.70
CA ILE A 29 -11.80 -9.07 -7.14
C ILE A 29 -12.17 -10.02 -6.00
N GLU A 30 -11.17 -10.60 -5.35
CA GLU A 30 -11.36 -11.50 -4.19
C GLU A 30 -12.09 -10.78 -3.04
N ALA A 31 -11.87 -9.48 -2.87
CA ALA A 31 -12.58 -8.69 -1.87
C ALA A 31 -14.06 -8.47 -2.21
N PHE A 32 -14.38 -8.25 -3.49
CA PHE A 32 -15.77 -8.19 -3.95
C PHE A 32 -16.50 -9.52 -3.75
N GLU A 33 -15.84 -10.63 -4.07
CA GLU A 33 -16.37 -11.97 -3.85
C GLU A 33 -16.67 -12.22 -2.35
N ALA A 34 -15.77 -11.78 -1.47
CA ALA A 34 -15.94 -11.91 -0.02
C ALA A 34 -17.15 -11.13 0.54
N VAL A 35 -17.56 -10.04 -0.12
CA VAL A 35 -18.78 -9.29 0.24
C VAL A 35 -20.01 -9.70 -0.57
N GLY A 36 -19.93 -10.81 -1.31
CA GLY A 36 -21.05 -11.39 -2.05
C GLY A 36 -21.29 -10.81 -3.44
N VAL A 37 -20.42 -9.94 -3.94
CA VAL A 37 -20.50 -9.39 -5.30
C VAL A 37 -19.74 -10.29 -6.26
N GLN A 38 -20.48 -11.13 -6.97
CA GLN A 38 -19.92 -11.99 -8.02
C GLN A 38 -19.78 -11.21 -9.32
N SER A 39 -18.64 -11.36 -10.01
CA SER A 39 -18.36 -10.66 -11.28
C SER A 39 -18.53 -9.13 -11.19
N PRO A 40 -17.78 -8.44 -10.31
CA PRO A 40 -17.82 -6.98 -10.22
C PRO A 40 -17.47 -6.33 -11.57
N ALA A 41 -18.07 -5.17 -11.83
CA ALA A 41 -17.76 -4.40 -13.03
C ALA A 41 -16.28 -3.95 -13.03
N ASP A 42 -15.66 -3.91 -14.20
CA ASP A 42 -14.22 -3.68 -14.34
C ASP A 42 -13.79 -2.30 -13.78
N ASP A 43 -14.64 -1.29 -13.95
CA ASP A 43 -14.47 0.05 -13.38
C ASP A 43 -14.51 0.04 -11.84
N HIS A 44 -15.32 -0.82 -11.22
CA HIS A 44 -15.37 -0.95 -9.76
C HIS A 44 -14.14 -1.68 -9.24
N VAL A 45 -13.67 -2.70 -9.96
CA VAL A 45 -12.41 -3.39 -9.67
C VAL A 45 -11.24 -2.41 -9.73
N GLU A 46 -11.10 -1.64 -10.81
CA GLU A 46 -10.05 -0.62 -10.94
C GLU A 46 -10.08 0.38 -9.78
N LEU A 47 -11.26 0.91 -9.47
CA LEU A 47 -11.44 1.89 -8.41
C LEU A 47 -11.01 1.34 -7.04
N VAL A 48 -11.42 0.12 -6.70
CA VAL A 48 -11.07 -0.54 -5.42
C VAL A 48 -9.60 -1.02 -5.39
N ALA A 49 -9.07 -1.46 -6.53
CA ALA A 49 -7.69 -1.93 -6.68
C ALA A 49 -6.69 -0.80 -6.43
N PHE A 50 -6.89 0.38 -7.03
CA PHE A 50 -5.92 1.48 -6.97
C PHE A 50 -6.25 2.54 -5.92
N GLY A 51 -7.28 2.29 -5.10
CA GLY A 51 -7.55 3.01 -3.87
C GLY A 51 -8.49 4.20 -4.11
N PRO A 52 -9.79 4.03 -3.82
CA PRO A 52 -10.78 5.10 -3.95
C PRO A 52 -10.61 6.14 -2.85
N THR A 53 -11.31 7.26 -3.01
CA THR A 53 -11.67 8.11 -1.87
C THR A 53 -12.70 7.40 -0.97
N HIS A 54 -12.82 7.86 0.27
CA HIS A 54 -13.84 7.34 1.19
C HIS A 54 -15.26 7.49 0.61
N ASP A 55 -15.56 8.64 -0.03
CA ASP A 55 -16.89 8.94 -0.54
C ASP A 55 -17.24 8.13 -1.79
N GLU A 56 -16.28 7.88 -2.68
CA GLU A 56 -16.47 6.99 -3.84
C GLU A 56 -16.79 5.56 -3.40
N LEU A 57 -16.05 5.06 -2.40
CA LEU A 57 -16.28 3.72 -1.88
C LEU A 57 -17.65 3.60 -1.20
N ARG A 58 -18.05 4.62 -0.42
CA ARG A 58 -19.37 4.69 0.20
C ARG A 58 -20.48 4.72 -0.84
N ALA A 59 -20.39 5.64 -1.81
CA ALA A 59 -21.38 5.76 -2.88
C ALA A 59 -21.52 4.47 -3.72
N MET A 60 -20.40 3.76 -3.94
CA MET A 60 -20.43 2.46 -4.60
C MET A 60 -21.17 1.42 -3.76
N GLY A 61 -20.85 1.29 -2.47
CA GLY A 61 -21.53 0.35 -1.58
C GLY A 61 -23.03 0.60 -1.46
N ASP A 62 -23.44 1.87 -1.38
CA ASP A 62 -24.86 2.27 -1.36
C ASP A 62 -25.59 1.88 -2.66
N ARG A 63 -24.90 2.00 -3.80
CA ARG A 63 -25.48 1.68 -5.13
C ARG A 63 -25.55 0.18 -5.41
N VAL A 64 -24.54 -0.58 -4.99
CA VAL A 64 -24.38 -2.01 -5.33
C VAL A 64 -24.97 -2.91 -4.23
N GLY A 65 -25.03 -2.43 -2.99
CA GLY A 65 -25.62 -3.15 -1.86
C GLY A 65 -24.62 -4.00 -1.06
N PHE A 66 -23.46 -3.45 -0.72
CA PHE A 66 -22.47 -4.09 0.18
C PHE A 66 -21.96 -3.09 1.23
N ASP A 67 -21.34 -3.59 2.31
CA ASP A 67 -20.68 -2.74 3.31
C ASP A 67 -19.31 -2.24 2.79
N PRO A 68 -19.15 -0.91 2.57
CA PRO A 68 -17.88 -0.31 2.13
C PRO A 68 -16.70 -0.67 3.04
N ALA A 69 -16.90 -0.68 4.35
CA ALA A 69 -15.84 -0.93 5.32
C ALA A 69 -15.39 -2.39 5.29
N ALA A 70 -16.33 -3.33 5.13
CA ALA A 70 -16.02 -4.74 4.93
C ALA A 70 -15.24 -4.97 3.63
N LEU A 71 -15.68 -4.40 2.51
CA LEU A 71 -14.99 -4.53 1.22
C LEU A 71 -13.56 -4.01 1.31
N TRP A 72 -13.38 -2.82 1.89
CA TRP A 72 -12.05 -2.22 2.03
C TRP A 72 -11.12 -3.07 2.90
N ARG A 73 -11.62 -3.60 4.02
CA ARG A 73 -10.85 -4.49 4.90
C ARG A 73 -10.41 -5.75 4.15
N HIS A 74 -11.31 -6.42 3.44
CA HIS A 74 -10.97 -7.62 2.66
C HIS A 74 -9.92 -7.31 1.58
N ARG A 75 -10.08 -6.20 0.84
CA ARG A 75 -9.09 -5.76 -0.14
C ARG A 75 -7.73 -5.50 0.51
N ASP A 76 -7.72 -4.84 1.66
CA ASP A 76 -6.50 -4.52 2.40
C ASP A 76 -5.76 -5.75 2.92
N ASP A 77 -6.50 -6.75 3.40
CA ASP A 77 -5.92 -8.02 3.85
C ASP A 77 -5.40 -8.85 2.67
N ASN A 78 -6.16 -8.94 1.57
CA ASN A 78 -5.74 -9.66 0.36
C ASN A 78 -4.49 -9.00 -0.26
N LEU A 79 -4.46 -7.67 -0.35
CA LEU A 79 -3.30 -6.95 -0.86
C LEU A 79 -2.09 -7.11 0.06
N ALA A 80 -2.29 -7.10 1.38
CA ALA A 80 -1.24 -7.37 2.34
C ALA A 80 -0.59 -8.74 2.12
N VAL A 81 -1.39 -9.79 1.89
CA VAL A 81 -0.89 -11.13 1.55
C VAL A 81 -0.08 -11.09 0.24
N ALA A 82 -0.62 -10.48 -0.81
CA ALA A 82 0.04 -10.41 -2.12
C ALA A 82 1.38 -9.65 -2.08
N LEU A 83 1.47 -8.58 -1.28
CA LEU A 83 2.69 -7.79 -1.11
C LEU A 83 3.76 -8.55 -0.33
N LYS A 84 3.37 -9.23 0.76
CA LYS A 84 4.30 -10.05 1.56
C LYS A 84 4.84 -11.22 0.76
N ASP A 85 3.96 -11.91 0.05
CA ASP A 85 4.33 -13.00 -0.86
C ASP A 85 5.28 -12.52 -1.97
N ALA A 86 5.03 -11.34 -2.54
CA ALA A 86 5.93 -10.77 -3.54
C ALA A 86 7.32 -10.45 -2.96
N ALA A 87 7.40 -9.86 -1.76
CA ALA A 87 8.69 -9.59 -1.11
C ALA A 87 9.47 -10.88 -0.84
N LEU A 88 8.81 -11.92 -0.34
CA LEU A 88 9.46 -13.21 -0.07
C LEU A 88 9.97 -13.93 -1.32
N ASN A 89 9.35 -13.69 -2.48
CA ASN A 89 9.65 -14.38 -3.73
C ASN A 89 10.38 -13.50 -4.76
N GLY A 90 10.92 -12.34 -4.37
CA GLY A 90 11.67 -11.44 -5.27
C GLY A 90 10.79 -10.68 -6.29
N GLY A 91 9.49 -10.60 -6.06
CA GLY A 91 8.56 -9.78 -6.87
C GLY A 91 8.33 -8.38 -6.30
N LYS A 92 9.06 -7.98 -5.26
CA LYS A 92 8.99 -6.67 -4.63
C LYS A 92 10.32 -6.30 -3.96
N GLU A 93 11.35 -6.12 -4.76
CA GLU A 93 12.72 -5.94 -4.27
C GLU A 93 13.05 -4.46 -4.02
N PRO A 94 14.02 -4.14 -3.16
CA PRO A 94 14.57 -2.80 -3.08
C PRO A 94 15.28 -2.40 -4.37
N TYR A 95 15.25 -1.12 -4.70
CA TYR A 95 16.05 -0.63 -5.82
C TYR A 95 17.56 -0.81 -5.54
N PRO A 96 18.39 -1.12 -6.55
CA PRO A 96 19.80 -1.45 -6.33
C PRO A 96 20.61 -0.37 -5.61
N ASP A 97 20.18 0.88 -5.72
CA ASP A 97 20.80 2.06 -5.12
C ASP A 97 20.19 2.45 -3.76
N VAL A 98 19.26 1.69 -3.19
CA VAL A 98 18.68 1.99 -1.87
C VAL A 98 19.74 2.08 -0.76
N SER A 99 20.86 1.38 -0.93
CA SER A 99 21.98 1.37 0.02
C SER A 99 22.64 2.75 0.20
N VAL A 100 22.52 3.65 -0.78
CA VAL A 100 23.06 5.02 -0.69
C VAL A 100 22.41 5.84 0.43
N LEU A 101 21.24 5.43 0.92
CA LEU A 101 20.57 6.08 2.04
C LEU A 101 21.37 6.00 3.33
N ALA A 102 22.21 4.96 3.49
CA ALA A 102 23.09 4.80 4.64
C ALA A 102 24.20 5.87 4.71
N ASP A 103 24.55 6.46 3.57
CA ASP A 103 25.63 7.45 3.45
C ASP A 103 25.13 8.89 3.67
N LEU A 104 23.83 9.10 3.89
CA LEU A 104 23.25 10.42 4.08
C LEU A 104 23.44 10.94 5.51
N ASP A 105 23.99 12.15 5.63
CA ASP A 105 24.20 12.85 6.92
C ASP A 105 22.91 13.45 7.53
N VAL A 106 21.74 13.07 7.03
CA VAL A 106 20.44 13.60 7.45
C VAL A 106 19.47 12.44 7.72
N PRO A 107 18.55 12.58 8.69
CA PRO A 107 17.54 11.56 8.94
C PRO A 107 16.65 11.36 7.71
N THR A 108 16.44 10.10 7.39
CA THR A 108 15.58 9.59 6.32
C THR A 108 14.31 8.99 6.93
N GLY A 109 13.19 9.09 6.21
CA GLY A 109 11.94 8.46 6.64
C GLY A 109 11.07 8.04 5.46
N ILE A 110 10.15 7.12 5.70
CA ILE A 110 9.19 6.64 4.71
C ILE A 110 7.84 7.31 4.90
N VAL A 111 7.22 7.67 3.78
CA VAL A 111 5.91 8.28 3.68
C VAL A 111 5.12 7.49 2.63
N SER A 112 4.32 6.48 3.05
CA SER A 112 3.58 5.58 2.12
C SER A 112 2.05 5.54 2.28
N ASN A 113 1.31 5.47 1.18
CA ASN A 113 -0.14 5.18 1.17
C ASN A 113 -0.47 3.70 1.47
N ASN A 114 0.55 2.85 1.51
CA ASN A 114 0.45 1.45 1.90
C ASN A 114 0.26 1.32 3.42
N GLN A 115 -0.12 0.13 3.88
CA GLN A 115 -0.32 -0.12 5.31
C GLN A 115 1.01 -0.16 6.07
N ARG A 116 1.09 0.43 7.26
CA ARG A 116 2.31 0.46 8.08
C ARG A 116 2.89 -0.94 8.30
N ARG A 117 2.04 -1.91 8.66
CA ARG A 117 2.42 -3.33 8.84
C ARG A 117 3.08 -3.99 7.61
N ILE A 118 2.90 -3.41 6.42
CA ILE A 118 3.49 -3.94 5.17
C ILE A 118 4.81 -3.25 4.88
N VAL A 119 4.87 -1.92 5.06
CA VAL A 119 6.11 -1.16 4.93
C VAL A 119 7.15 -1.69 5.94
N GLU A 120 6.75 -1.87 7.20
CA GLU A 120 7.62 -2.43 8.25
C GLU A 120 8.06 -3.86 7.91
N PHE A 121 7.12 -4.72 7.49
CA PHE A 121 7.46 -6.10 7.11
C PHE A 121 8.50 -6.14 5.99
N ILE A 122 8.34 -5.33 4.94
CA ILE A 122 9.24 -5.31 3.79
C ILE A 122 10.60 -4.72 4.19
N ALA A 123 10.61 -3.65 5.00
CA ALA A 123 11.84 -3.10 5.54
C ALA A 123 12.61 -4.16 6.35
N GLU A 124 11.93 -4.94 7.18
CA GLU A 124 12.53 -6.07 7.90
C GLU A 124 13.02 -7.18 6.97
N GLN A 125 12.26 -7.55 5.93
CA GLN A 125 12.65 -8.63 5.02
C GLN A 125 13.96 -8.34 4.26
N TYR A 126 14.27 -7.07 4.04
CA TYR A 126 15.44 -6.62 3.29
C TYR A 126 16.48 -5.91 4.16
N ASP A 127 16.42 -6.06 5.48
CA ASP A 127 17.34 -5.45 6.44
C ASP A 127 17.43 -3.91 6.34
N LEU A 128 16.33 -3.25 5.94
CA LEU A 128 16.27 -1.80 5.75
C LEU A 128 15.74 -1.01 6.96
N THR A 129 15.30 -1.69 8.02
CA THR A 129 14.65 -1.05 9.19
C THR A 129 15.51 0.05 9.79
N ASP A 130 16.83 -0.17 9.90
CA ASP A 130 17.77 0.79 10.51
C ASP A 130 18.09 1.98 9.58
N HIS A 131 17.72 1.93 8.30
CA HIS A 131 17.91 3.04 7.36
C HIS A 131 16.85 4.13 7.48
N PHE A 132 15.80 3.97 8.29
CA PHE A 132 14.73 4.95 8.38
C PHE A 132 14.44 5.34 9.83
N ALA A 133 14.61 6.63 10.13
CA ALA A 133 14.31 7.20 11.44
C ALA A 133 12.81 7.25 11.75
N ALA A 134 11.95 7.22 10.73
CA ALA A 134 10.50 7.22 10.89
C ALA A 134 9.77 6.57 9.71
N ILE A 135 8.68 5.85 10.00
CA ILE A 135 7.76 5.31 8.99
C ILE A 135 6.36 5.87 9.24
N GLN A 136 5.93 6.77 8.36
CA GLN A 136 4.55 7.27 8.33
C GLN A 136 3.77 6.60 7.20
N ALA A 137 2.96 5.63 7.57
CA ALA A 137 2.15 4.83 6.65
C ALA A 137 0.72 4.66 7.18
N ARG A 138 -0.14 4.07 6.35
CA ARG A 138 -1.59 4.00 6.60
C ARG A 138 -1.95 2.93 7.64
N GLU A 139 -2.98 3.19 8.43
CA GLU A 139 -3.59 2.18 9.32
C GLU A 139 -4.58 1.27 8.54
N PRO A 140 -4.78 0.01 8.96
CA PRO A 140 -5.61 -0.98 8.24
C PRO A 140 -7.12 -0.78 8.51
N HIS A 141 -7.63 0.44 8.36
CA HIS A 141 -9.06 0.74 8.49
C HIS A 141 -9.53 1.73 7.41
N VAL A 142 -10.82 1.73 7.08
CA VAL A 142 -11.37 2.53 5.98
C VAL A 142 -11.21 4.04 6.18
N ASP A 143 -11.30 4.54 7.42
CA ASP A 143 -11.15 5.99 7.70
C ASP A 143 -9.76 6.53 7.33
N SER A 144 -8.77 5.65 7.18
CA SER A 144 -7.42 6.02 6.76
C SER A 144 -7.36 6.48 5.31
N LEU A 145 -8.38 6.18 4.49
CA LEU A 145 -8.54 6.69 3.13
C LEU A 145 -8.58 8.22 3.08
N ALA A 146 -9.10 8.87 4.13
CA ALA A 146 -9.14 10.33 4.24
C ALA A 146 -7.75 10.96 4.51
N ARG A 147 -6.73 10.16 4.79
CA ARG A 147 -5.37 10.59 5.17
C ARG A 147 -4.30 10.11 4.20
N LYS A 148 -4.68 9.78 2.96
CA LYS A 148 -3.71 9.48 1.90
C LYS A 148 -2.81 10.69 1.65
N LYS A 149 -1.52 10.43 1.40
CA LYS A 149 -0.54 11.41 0.91
C LYS A 149 -0.90 11.86 -0.49
#